data_AF-A0A7C4NLL7-F1
#
_entry.id   AF-A0A7C4NLL7-F1
#
_cell.length_a   1.000
_cell.length_b   1.000
_cell.length_c   1.000
_cell.angle_alpha   90.00
_cell.angle_beta   90.00
_cell.angle_gamma   90.00
#
_symmetry.space_group_name_H-M   'P 1'
#
loop_
_entity.id
_entity.type
_entity.pdbx_description
1 polymer ?
#
loop_
_entity_poly.entity_id
_entity_poly.type
_entity_poly.pdbx_seq_one_letter_code
_entity_poly.pdbx_strand_id
1 'polypeptide(L)'
;MQIQDQNSIEYNHIEKELAVWEEALLQEFLYAIGHLNHVEQHLLESDAHVGSPAFGDLIDSFREQRKLVGQVMFLVENIEAAKVRSQDIRSSWESIWCALKHATTALIHIDECVEKLLKKLKESKNDEVVNCIKTLLKVRENVLKGVINMIQRGKVVANLLTEASIRCREDLCLEEVEKH
;
A
#
# COMPACT_ATOMS: atom_id res chain seq x y z
N MET A 1 25.71 38.81 -24.60
CA MET A 1 25.67 37.45 -25.16
C MET A 1 25.53 36.48 -23.99
N GLN A 2 24.30 36.15 -23.61
CA GLN A 2 24.01 35.23 -22.52
C GLN A 2 24.19 33.81 -23.07
N ILE A 3 25.20 33.10 -22.57
CA ILE A 3 25.32 31.66 -22.77
C ILE A 3 24.29 31.06 -21.83
N GLN A 4 23.10 30.74 -22.34
CA GLN A 4 22.16 29.89 -21.63
C GLN A 4 22.81 28.51 -21.53
N ASP A 5 23.06 28.10 -20.29
CA ASP A 5 23.72 26.87 -19.90
C ASP A 5 22.86 25.68 -20.35
N GLN A 6 23.20 25.10 -21.51
CA GLN A 6 22.50 23.95 -22.11
C GLN A 6 22.45 22.75 -21.15
N ASN A 7 23.36 22.68 -20.18
CA ASN A 7 23.39 21.66 -19.13
C ASN A 7 22.21 21.76 -18.15
N SER A 8 21.64 22.96 -17.94
CA SER A 8 20.52 23.15 -17.01
C SER A 8 19.18 22.62 -17.52
N ILE A 9 19.04 22.46 -18.84
CA ILE A 9 17.83 21.94 -19.48
C ILE A 9 17.84 20.41 -19.48
N GLU A 10 19.00 19.77 -19.72
CA GLU A 10 19.14 18.31 -19.64
C GLU A 10 18.94 17.77 -18.22
N TYR A 11 19.51 18.42 -17.20
CA TYR A 11 19.35 17.98 -15.80
C TYR A 11 17.88 18.04 -15.32
N ASN A 12 17.15 19.11 -15.67
CA ASN A 12 15.73 19.24 -15.33
C ASN A 12 14.85 18.20 -16.06
N HIS A 13 15.24 17.76 -17.26
CA HIS A 13 14.51 16.73 -17.99
C HIS A 13 14.76 15.33 -17.41
N ILE A 14 16.01 15.06 -17.01
CA ILE A 14 16.43 13.80 -16.40
C ILE A 14 15.85 13.62 -14.99
N GLU A 15 15.86 14.66 -14.15
CA GLU A 15 15.21 14.62 -12.82
C GLU A 15 13.70 14.39 -12.93
N LYS A 16 13.06 15.00 -13.94
CA LYS A 16 11.62 14.86 -14.17
C LYS A 16 11.26 13.50 -14.74
N GLU A 17 12.10 12.91 -15.58
CA GLU A 17 11.94 11.52 -16.02
C GLU A 17 12.15 10.54 -14.85
N LEU A 18 13.25 10.66 -14.10
CA LEU A 18 13.53 9.82 -12.93
C LEU A 18 12.40 9.88 -11.88
N ALA A 19 11.86 11.06 -11.61
CA ALA A 19 10.74 11.22 -10.67
C ALA A 19 9.46 10.48 -11.12
N VAL A 20 9.18 10.43 -12.43
CA VAL A 20 8.03 9.67 -12.97
C VAL A 20 8.26 8.17 -12.82
N TRP A 21 9.50 7.70 -13.02
CA TRP A 21 9.86 6.30 -12.81
C TRP A 21 9.79 5.89 -11.34
N GLU A 22 10.20 6.75 -10.41
CA GLU A 22 10.09 6.52 -8.97
C GLU A 22 8.63 6.50 -8.49
N GLU A 23 7.78 7.45 -8.93
CA GLU A 23 6.35 7.43 -8.61
C GLU A 23 5.64 6.20 -9.18
N ALA A 24 5.99 5.79 -10.41
CA ALA A 24 5.43 4.58 -11.01
C ALA A 24 5.87 3.32 -10.24
N LEU A 25 7.16 3.20 -9.92
CA LEU A 25 7.69 2.05 -9.18
C LEU A 25 7.10 1.94 -7.77
N LEU A 26 6.96 3.06 -7.06
CA LEU A 26 6.33 3.07 -5.74
C LEU A 26 4.87 2.62 -5.81
N GLN A 27 4.12 3.07 -6.81
CA GLN A 27 2.75 2.61 -7.03
C GLN A 27 2.71 1.11 -7.30
N GLU A 28 3.60 0.56 -8.13
CA GLU A 28 3.68 -0.88 -8.37
C GLU A 28 3.97 -1.68 -7.09
N PHE A 29 4.87 -1.20 -6.21
CA PHE A 29 5.08 -1.82 -4.90
C PHE A 29 3.81 -1.79 -4.05
N LEU A 30 3.11 -0.66 -4.01
CA LEU A 30 1.87 -0.51 -3.26
C LEU A 30 0.77 -1.47 -3.77
N TYR A 31 0.62 -1.58 -5.09
CA TYR A 31 -0.31 -2.53 -5.72
C TYR A 31 0.07 -3.98 -5.41
N ALA A 32 1.35 -4.35 -5.51
CA ALA A 32 1.82 -5.69 -5.15
C ALA A 32 1.51 -6.04 -3.69
N ILE A 33 1.78 -5.13 -2.75
CA ILE A 33 1.47 -5.31 -1.32
C ILE A 33 -0.04 -5.49 -1.12
N GLY A 34 -0.85 -4.62 -1.75
CA GLY A 34 -2.30 -4.68 -1.66
C GLY A 34 -2.86 -6.00 -2.21
N HIS A 35 -2.40 -6.44 -3.38
CA HIS A 35 -2.86 -7.69 -3.99
C HIS A 35 -2.47 -8.91 -3.15
N LEU A 36 -1.27 -8.95 -2.58
CA LEU A 36 -0.87 -10.04 -1.68
C LEU A 36 -1.71 -10.06 -0.39
N ASN A 37 -2.06 -8.89 0.16
CA ASN A 37 -3.01 -8.83 1.28
C ASN A 37 -4.42 -9.27 0.87
N HIS A 38 -4.87 -8.90 -0.32
CA HIS A 38 -6.20 -9.25 -0.81
C HIS A 38 -6.33 -10.76 -1.07
N VAL A 39 -5.28 -11.41 -1.61
CA VAL A 39 -5.23 -12.87 -1.74
C VAL A 39 -5.32 -13.56 -0.38
N GLU A 40 -4.55 -13.10 0.62
CA GLU A 40 -4.65 -13.59 1.99
C GLU A 40 -6.10 -13.52 2.51
N GLN A 41 -6.77 -12.37 2.34
CA GLN A 41 -8.13 -12.17 2.80
C GLN A 41 -9.13 -13.11 2.11
N HIS A 42 -9.05 -13.27 0.79
CA HIS A 42 -9.93 -14.17 0.06
C HIS A 42 -9.75 -15.65 0.44
N LEU A 43 -8.53 -16.07 0.76
CA LEU A 43 -8.28 -17.42 1.25
C LEU A 43 -8.86 -17.62 2.66
N LEU A 44 -8.74 -16.64 3.55
CA LEU A 44 -9.37 -16.67 4.88
C LEU A 44 -10.91 -16.71 4.78
N GLU A 45 -11.50 -15.92 3.90
CA GLU A 45 -12.94 -15.93 3.61
C GLU A 45 -13.39 -17.30 3.06
N SER A 46 -12.57 -17.93 2.22
CA SER A 46 -12.83 -19.26 1.67
C SER A 46 -12.80 -20.35 2.75
N ASP A 47 -11.79 -20.32 3.63
CA ASP A 47 -11.69 -21.23 4.77
C ASP A 47 -12.88 -21.05 5.73
N ALA A 48 -13.29 -19.81 6.00
CA ALA A 48 -14.45 -19.50 6.83
C ALA A 48 -15.76 -20.01 6.21
N HIS A 49 -15.92 -19.89 4.89
CA HIS A 49 -17.09 -20.39 4.17
C HIS A 49 -17.17 -21.92 4.18
N VAL A 50 -16.02 -22.59 4.03
CA VAL A 50 -15.93 -24.06 4.08
C VAL A 50 -16.01 -24.60 5.51
N GLY A 51 -15.69 -23.77 6.51
CA GLY A 51 -15.65 -24.16 7.92
C GLY A 51 -14.43 -25.00 8.30
N SER A 52 -13.35 -24.93 7.51
CA SER A 52 -12.12 -25.70 7.71
C SER A 52 -10.91 -24.92 7.19
N PRO A 53 -9.75 -24.95 7.88
CA PRO A 53 -8.53 -24.25 7.46
C PRO A 53 -7.80 -25.01 6.34
N ALA A 54 -8.33 -24.97 5.12
CA ALA A 54 -7.79 -25.68 3.97
C ALA A 54 -6.59 -24.96 3.34
N PHE A 55 -6.47 -23.64 3.53
CA PHE A 55 -5.48 -22.81 2.83
C PHE A 55 -4.43 -22.17 3.75
N GLY A 56 -4.30 -22.65 5.00
CA GLY A 56 -3.42 -22.05 6.01
C GLY A 56 -1.95 -21.91 5.57
N ASP A 57 -1.41 -22.91 4.88
CA ASP A 57 -0.04 -22.91 4.35
C ASP A 57 0.16 -21.86 3.25
N LEU A 58 -0.83 -21.72 2.35
CA LEU A 58 -0.82 -20.70 1.30
C LEU A 58 -0.97 -19.29 1.88
N ILE A 59 -1.84 -19.11 2.87
CA ILE A 59 -2.02 -17.84 3.58
C ILE A 59 -0.68 -17.37 4.17
N ASP A 60 0.02 -18.26 4.88
CA ASP A 60 1.31 -17.92 5.47
C ASP A 60 2.38 -17.65 4.41
N SER A 61 2.39 -18.41 3.30
CA SER A 61 3.27 -18.13 2.16
C SER A 61 3.05 -16.73 1.58
N PHE A 62 1.80 -16.32 1.33
CA PHE A 62 1.48 -14.99 0.79
C PHE A 62 1.82 -13.87 1.77
N ARG A 63 1.62 -14.09 3.08
CA ARG A 63 2.06 -13.15 4.13
C ARG A 63 3.56 -12.90 4.08
N GLU A 64 4.36 -13.95 3.93
CA GLU A 64 5.81 -13.81 3.83
C GLU A 64 6.23 -13.12 2.53
N GLN A 65 5.62 -13.45 1.39
CA GLN A 65 5.89 -12.72 0.13
C GLN A 65 5.57 -11.23 0.26
N ARG A 66 4.45 -10.87 0.91
CA ARG A 66 4.09 -9.46 1.14
C ARG A 66 5.13 -8.74 1.98
N LYS A 67 5.62 -9.38 3.06
CA LYS A 67 6.67 -8.82 3.92
C LYS A 67 7.95 -8.58 3.12
N LEU A 68 8.35 -9.51 2.26
CA LEU A 68 9.53 -9.37 1.40
C LEU A 68 9.39 -8.20 0.42
N VAL A 69 8.24 -8.06 -0.25
CA VAL A 69 7.96 -6.92 -1.14
C VAL A 69 8.06 -5.59 -0.37
N GLY A 70 7.49 -5.53 0.84
CA GLY A 70 7.60 -4.36 1.71
C GLY A 70 9.02 -4.00 2.08
N GLN A 71 9.85 -4.99 2.40
CA GLN A 71 11.28 -4.78 2.69
C GLN A 71 12.02 -4.20 1.50
N VAL A 72 11.78 -4.73 0.30
CA VAL A 72 12.39 -4.19 -0.94
C VAL A 72 11.96 -2.75 -1.17
N MET A 73 10.65 -2.45 -1.04
CA MET A 73 10.14 -1.08 -1.16
C MET A 73 10.83 -0.14 -0.17
N PHE A 74 10.92 -0.50 1.10
CA PHE A 74 11.58 0.34 2.10
C PHE A 74 13.07 0.57 1.81
N LEU A 75 13.78 -0.45 1.33
CA LEU A 75 15.18 -0.29 0.92
C LEU A 75 15.30 0.68 -0.27
N VAL A 76 14.46 0.54 -1.30
CA VAL A 76 14.46 1.43 -2.47
C VAL A 76 14.11 2.87 -2.08
N GLU A 77 13.16 3.04 -1.18
CA GLU A 77 12.69 4.34 -0.70
C GLU A 77 13.66 5.00 0.31
N ASN A 78 14.82 4.39 0.57
CA ASN A 78 15.79 4.80 1.60
C ASN A 78 15.17 4.97 2.98
N ILE A 79 14.19 4.14 3.28
CA ILE A 79 13.60 4.02 4.61
C ILE A 79 14.52 3.08 5.39
N GLU A 80 15.72 3.56 5.73
CA GLU A 80 16.62 2.84 6.64
C GLU A 80 16.23 3.16 8.08
N ALA A 81 15.76 2.17 8.84
CA ALA A 81 16.04 2.18 10.27
C ALA A 81 17.57 2.07 10.37
N ALA A 82 18.22 3.08 10.95
CA ALA A 82 19.67 3.17 11.06
C ALA A 82 20.30 1.79 11.32
N LYS A 83 21.46 1.53 10.70
CA LYS A 83 22.34 0.35 10.90
C LYS A 83 22.58 0.04 12.39
N VAL A 84 21.60 -0.51 13.08
CA VAL A 84 21.73 -1.05 14.42
C VAL A 84 21.99 -2.53 14.22
N ARG A 85 23.20 -2.92 14.62
CA ARG A 85 23.64 -4.32 14.73
C ARG A 85 22.79 -5.03 15.79
N SER A 86 21.55 -5.37 15.51
CA SER A 86 20.77 -6.33 16.29
C SER A 86 19.47 -6.65 15.56
N GLN A 87 18.92 -7.81 15.86
CA GLN A 87 17.87 -8.53 15.13
C GLN A 87 16.47 -7.87 15.18
N ASP A 88 16.36 -6.55 15.40
CA ASP A 88 15.11 -5.85 15.74
C ASP A 88 14.79 -4.60 14.89
N ILE A 89 15.12 -4.61 13.59
CA ILE A 89 14.66 -3.58 12.62
C ILE A 89 13.12 -3.49 12.55
N ARG A 90 12.42 -4.51 13.06
CA ARG A 90 10.97 -4.67 13.02
C ARG A 90 10.19 -3.67 13.87
N SER A 91 10.70 -3.20 15.00
CA SER A 91 9.84 -2.59 16.03
C SER A 91 9.16 -1.29 15.57
N SER A 92 9.90 -0.31 15.04
CA SER A 92 9.34 1.03 14.86
C SER A 92 8.51 1.25 13.60
N TRP A 93 8.64 0.39 12.59
CA TRP A 93 7.93 0.51 11.31
C TRP A 93 6.70 -0.40 11.20
N GLU A 94 6.49 -1.30 12.16
CA GLU A 94 5.37 -2.24 12.17
C GLU A 94 3.99 -1.54 12.10
N SER A 95 3.82 -0.43 12.82
CA SER A 95 2.56 0.34 12.79
C SER A 95 2.31 1.01 11.44
N ILE A 96 3.35 1.58 10.82
CA ILE A 96 3.24 2.21 9.49
C ILE A 96 3.03 1.15 8.42
N TRP A 97 3.72 0.01 8.54
CA TRP A 97 3.55 -1.14 7.66
C TRP A 97 2.12 -1.68 7.67
N CYS A 98 1.51 -1.84 8.85
CA CYS A 98 0.12 -2.28 8.96
C CYS A 98 -0.84 -1.27 8.33
N ALA A 99 -0.67 0.03 8.61
CA ALA A 99 -1.46 1.09 8.00
C ALA A 99 -1.33 1.12 6.46
N LEU A 100 -0.10 0.96 5.95
CA LEU A 100 0.18 0.89 4.51
C LEU A 100 -0.54 -0.30 3.87
N LYS A 101 -0.42 -1.50 4.44
CA LYS A 101 -1.09 -2.72 3.97
C LYS A 101 -2.61 -2.54 3.83
N HIS A 102 -3.26 -1.97 4.85
CA HIS A 102 -4.70 -1.75 4.81
C HIS A 102 -5.09 -0.65 3.81
N ALA A 103 -4.31 0.42 3.73
CA ALA A 103 -4.56 1.50 2.78
C ALA A 103 -4.39 1.05 1.32
N THR A 104 -3.42 0.20 1.01
CA THR A 104 -3.25 -0.36 -0.35
C THR A 104 -4.36 -1.32 -0.74
N THR A 105 -4.86 -2.10 0.22
CA THR A 105 -6.04 -2.96 -0.01
C THR A 105 -7.30 -2.12 -0.24
N ALA A 106 -7.46 -1.02 0.50
CA ALA A 106 -8.55 -0.07 0.27
C ALA A 106 -8.50 0.53 -1.14
N LEU A 107 -7.31 0.86 -1.67
CA LEU A 107 -7.16 1.34 -3.05
C LEU A 107 -7.69 0.32 -4.06
N ILE A 108 -7.35 -0.96 -3.91
CA ILE A 108 -7.83 -2.04 -4.78
C ILE A 108 -9.35 -2.17 -4.72
N HIS A 109 -9.93 -2.16 -3.52
CA HIS A 109 -11.39 -2.24 -3.38
C HIS A 109 -12.12 -1.04 -3.98
N ILE A 110 -11.54 0.17 -3.87
CA ILE A 110 -12.10 1.35 -4.53
C ILE A 110 -12.05 1.18 -6.05
N ASP A 111 -10.93 0.70 -6.60
CA ASP A 111 -10.78 0.42 -8.04
C ASP A 111 -11.80 -0.61 -8.53
N GLU A 112 -12.01 -1.70 -7.79
CA GLU A 112 -13.02 -2.72 -8.10
C GLU A 112 -14.45 -2.16 -8.04
N CYS A 113 -14.75 -1.31 -7.06
CA CYS A 113 -16.05 -0.62 -6.98
C CYS A 113 -16.27 0.29 -8.19
N VAL A 114 -15.24 1.06 -8.58
CA VAL A 114 -15.28 1.92 -9.77
C VAL A 114 -15.52 1.08 -11.02
N GLU A 115 -14.82 -0.05 -11.19
CA GLU A 115 -14.98 -0.94 -12.34
C GLU A 115 -16.40 -1.52 -12.43
N LYS A 116 -16.96 -2.01 -11.31
CA LYS A 116 -18.33 -2.53 -11.23
C LYS A 116 -19.37 -1.46 -11.59
N LEU A 117 -19.18 -0.22 -11.11
CA LEU A 117 -20.07 0.89 -11.45
C LEU A 117 -19.93 1.32 -12.91
N LEU A 118 -18.72 1.30 -13.48
CA LEU A 118 -18.50 1.59 -14.90
C LEU A 118 -19.19 0.55 -15.80
N LYS A 119 -19.18 -0.74 -15.42
CA LYS A 119 -19.95 -1.80 -16.10
C LYS A 119 -21.45 -1.48 -16.06
N LYS A 120 -21.99 -1.16 -14.87
CA LYS A 120 -23.40 -0.77 -14.70
C LYS A 120 -23.79 0.49 -15.48
N LEU A 121 -22.88 1.47 -15.59
CA LEU A 121 -23.12 2.69 -16.35
C LEU A 121 -23.28 2.40 -17.85
N LYS A 122 -22.46 1.49 -18.40
CA LYS A 122 -22.57 1.07 -19.81
C LYS A 122 -23.92 0.43 -20.13
N GLU A 123 -24.51 -0.27 -19.16
CA GLU A 123 -25.80 -0.96 -19.31
C GLU A 123 -27.00 -0.03 -19.10
N SER A 124 -26.92 0.92 -18.16
CA SER A 124 -28.08 1.69 -17.70
C SER A 124 -28.11 3.18 -18.09
N LYS A 125 -26.98 3.76 -18.52
CA LYS A 125 -26.81 5.22 -18.79
C LYS A 125 -27.38 6.12 -17.69
N ASN A 126 -27.24 5.71 -16.42
CA ASN A 126 -27.76 6.44 -15.27
C ASN A 126 -26.74 7.49 -14.78
N ASP A 127 -27.13 8.76 -14.79
CA ASP A 127 -26.30 9.90 -14.33
C ASP A 127 -25.95 9.84 -12.84
N GLU A 128 -26.75 9.19 -12.01
CA GLU A 128 -26.45 8.99 -10.58
C GLU A 128 -25.22 8.09 -10.41
N VAL A 129 -25.06 7.07 -11.27
CA VAL A 129 -23.89 6.18 -11.27
C VAL A 129 -22.62 6.97 -11.62
N VAL A 130 -22.72 7.96 -12.52
CA VAL A 130 -21.60 8.86 -12.85
C VAL A 130 -21.13 9.63 -11.62
N ASN A 131 -22.06 10.14 -10.81
CA ASN A 131 -21.71 10.86 -9.58
C ASN A 131 -21.07 9.93 -8.54
N CYS A 132 -21.57 8.71 -8.38
CA CYS A 132 -20.93 7.71 -7.51
C CYS A 132 -19.49 7.41 -7.94
N ILE A 133 -19.24 7.22 -9.25
CA ILE A 133 -17.89 6.98 -9.80
C ILE A 133 -16.97 8.16 -9.50
N LYS A 134 -17.42 9.41 -9.73
CA LYS A 134 -16.62 10.60 -9.42
C LYS A 134 -16.24 10.67 -7.94
N THR A 135 -17.18 10.37 -7.05
CA THR A 135 -16.92 10.31 -5.61
C THR A 135 -15.87 9.26 -5.27
N LEU A 136 -15.99 8.04 -5.81
CA LEU A 136 -15.01 6.98 -5.56
C LEU A 136 -13.62 7.32 -6.11
N LEU A 137 -13.53 7.92 -7.30
CA LEU A 137 -12.25 8.40 -7.84
C LEU A 137 -11.62 9.46 -6.93
N LYS A 138 -12.44 10.33 -6.31
CA LYS A 138 -11.94 11.31 -5.34
C LYS A 138 -11.44 10.65 -4.06
N VAL A 139 -12.16 9.63 -3.56
CA VAL A 139 -11.73 8.84 -2.41
C VAL A 139 -10.41 8.13 -2.72
N ARG A 140 -10.29 7.49 -3.89
CA ARG A 140 -9.05 6.86 -4.37
C ARG A 140 -7.87 7.82 -4.34
N GLU A 141 -8.05 9.02 -4.91
CA GLU A 141 -7.01 10.06 -4.92
C GLU A 141 -6.58 10.44 -3.50
N ASN A 142 -7.54 10.61 -2.59
CA ASN A 142 -7.26 10.98 -1.19
C ASN A 142 -6.54 9.86 -0.44
N VAL A 143 -6.93 8.60 -0.64
CA VAL A 143 -6.25 7.44 -0.02
C VAL A 143 -4.81 7.34 -0.54
N LEU A 144 -4.60 7.46 -1.86
CA LEU A 144 -3.26 7.43 -2.46
C LEU A 144 -2.37 8.56 -1.90
N LYS A 145 -2.90 9.78 -1.79
CA LYS A 145 -2.18 10.88 -1.14
C LYS A 145 -1.85 10.58 0.32
N GLY A 146 -2.78 9.96 1.05
CA GLY A 146 -2.54 9.49 2.42
C GLY A 146 -1.38 8.50 2.50
N VAL A 147 -1.35 7.51 1.60
CA VAL A 147 -0.28 6.52 1.48
C VAL A 147 1.07 7.17 1.20
N ILE A 148 1.15 8.04 0.19
CA ILE A 148 2.38 8.76 -0.16
C ILE A 148 2.86 9.60 1.04
N ASN A 149 1.96 10.32 1.71
CA ASN A 149 2.29 11.10 2.89
C ASN A 149 2.79 10.23 4.05
N MET A 150 2.24 9.03 4.25
CA MET A 150 2.73 8.09 5.27
C MET A 150 4.16 7.67 4.96
N ILE A 151 4.47 7.35 3.71
CA ILE A 151 5.83 6.98 3.28
C ILE A 151 6.79 8.15 3.45
N GLN A 152 6.43 9.34 2.96
CA GLN A 152 7.26 10.54 3.07
C GLN A 152 7.56 10.92 4.53
N ARG A 153 6.53 10.95 5.38
CA ARG A 153 6.73 11.20 6.82
C ARG A 153 7.58 10.13 7.44
N GLY A 154 7.32 8.89 7.08
CA GLY A 154 8.12 7.74 7.43
C GLY A 154 9.61 7.94 7.14
N LYS A 155 9.98 8.34 5.92
CA LYS A 155 11.38 8.67 5.54
C LYS A 155 12.02 9.69 6.49
N VAL A 156 11.28 10.75 6.84
CA VAL A 156 11.77 11.79 7.76
C VAL A 156 12.01 11.26 9.17
N VAL A 157 11.12 10.38 9.66
CA VAL A 157 11.21 9.83 11.02
C VAL A 157 12.04 8.54 11.11
N ALA A 158 12.50 7.99 9.99
CA ALA A 158 13.28 6.75 9.95
C ALA A 158 14.53 6.80 10.84
N ASN A 159 15.16 7.98 10.95
CA ASN A 159 16.32 8.23 11.82
C ASN A 159 15.98 8.49 13.31
N LEU A 160 14.71 8.69 13.64
CA LEU A 160 14.22 8.99 15.00
C LEU A 160 13.54 7.79 15.67
N LEU A 161 13.18 6.78 14.89
CA LEU A 161 12.38 5.63 15.28
C LEU A 161 13.29 4.46 15.70
N THR A 162 14.01 4.60 16.82
CA THR A 162 14.90 3.54 17.33
C THR A 162 14.27 2.57 18.34
N GLU A 163 13.13 2.90 18.96
CA GLU A 163 12.54 2.08 20.05
C GLU A 163 10.99 2.09 20.12
N ALA A 164 10.28 2.27 19.02
CA ALA A 164 8.81 2.17 19.08
C ALA A 164 8.38 0.71 18.95
N SER A 165 8.54 -0.09 20.01
CA SER A 165 7.89 -1.40 20.16
C SER A 165 6.37 -1.23 20.07
N ILE A 166 5.81 -1.36 18.87
CA ILE A 166 4.37 -1.59 18.69
C ILE A 166 4.22 -2.82 17.82
N ARG A 167 4.09 -3.97 18.50
CA ARG A 167 3.75 -5.26 17.91
C ARG A 167 2.58 -5.09 16.94
N CYS A 168 2.78 -5.52 15.69
CA CYS A 168 1.68 -5.88 14.81
C CYS A 168 0.93 -7.10 15.41
N ARG A 169 -0.17 -6.84 16.13
CA ARG A 169 -1.09 -7.85 16.66
C ARG A 169 -2.18 -8.09 15.61
N GLU A 170 -1.89 -8.93 14.61
CA GLU A 170 -2.86 -9.35 13.59
C GLU A 170 -4.12 -10.01 14.21
N ASP A 171 -4.02 -10.49 15.46
CA ASP A 171 -5.10 -11.01 16.29
C ASP A 171 -6.15 -9.98 16.73
N LEU A 172 -5.87 -8.68 16.64
CA LEU A 172 -6.81 -7.60 17.01
C LEU A 172 -7.63 -7.05 15.83
N CYS A 173 -7.34 -7.49 14.59
CA CYS A 173 -8.09 -7.08 13.40
C CYS A 173 -9.32 -7.98 13.10
N LEU A 174 -9.55 -8.99 13.93
CA LEU A 174 -10.80 -9.74 13.95
C LEU A 174 -11.65 -9.13 15.07
N GLU A 175 -12.76 -8.49 14.72
CA GLU A 175 -13.76 -8.04 15.69
C GLU A 175 -14.11 -9.21 16.62
N GLU A 176 -14.19 -8.91 17.92
CA GLU A 176 -14.60 -9.85 18.96
C GLU A 176 -15.89 -10.54 18.50
N VAL A 177 -15.79 -11.84 18.20
CA VAL A 177 -16.98 -12.68 18.13
C VAL A 177 -17.55 -12.69 19.54
N GLU A 178 -18.56 -11.86 19.80
CA GLU A 178 -19.34 -11.87 21.02
C GLU A 178 -19.78 -13.31 21.28
N LYS A 179 -19.14 -13.95 22.27
CA LYS A 179 -19.64 -15.21 22.81
C LYS A 179 -20.83 -14.86 23.68
N HIS A 180 -22.01 -15.30 23.24
CA HIS A 180 -23.23 -15.37 24.03
C HIS A 180 -23.00 -15.98 25.42
#